data_AF-A0A093CMT3-F1
#
_entry.id   AF-A0A093CMT3-F1
#
_cell.length_a   1.000
_cell.length_b   1.000
_cell.length_c   1.000
_cell.angle_alpha   90.00
_cell.angle_beta   90.00
_cell.angle_gamma   90.00
#
_symmetry.space_group_name_H-M   'P 1'
#
loop_
_entity.id
_entity.type
_entity.pdbx_description
1 polymer ?
#
loop_
_entity_poly.entity_id
_entity_poly.type
_entity_poly.pdbx_seq_one_letter_code
_entity_poly.pdbx_strand_id
1 'polypeptide(L)'
;IHFDIIQAEAGANLKKLLEIEKRLFLSTDDLKIQHGKSVQGSLDASKNLQKEFTTIEKKKEELADYLCEDRSKLSLEDVFNTMKTFRGLFLKALQENQERKEKAAKSEKRKKQLKEEDAKRLKGEYGK
;
A
#
# COMPACT_ATOMS: atom_id res chain seq x y z
N ILE A 1 -2.42 -4.37 6.56
CA ILE A 1 -1.48 -5.50 6.76
C ILE A 1 -1.19 -5.55 8.24
N HIS A 2 -1.74 -6.53 8.95
CA HIS A 2 -1.51 -6.69 10.38
C HIS A 2 -0.17 -7.38 10.63
N PHE A 3 0.92 -6.66 10.45
CA PHE A 3 2.29 -7.21 10.54
C PHE A 3 2.55 -7.90 11.89
N ASP A 4 2.17 -7.24 12.99
CA ASP A 4 2.41 -7.75 14.34
C ASP A 4 1.65 -9.07 14.60
N ILE A 5 0.44 -9.22 14.04
CA ILE A 5 -0.35 -10.47 14.11
C ILE A 5 0.36 -11.59 13.34
N ILE A 6 0.77 -11.32 12.11
CA ILE A 6 1.46 -12.30 11.25
C ILE A 6 2.76 -12.77 11.92
N GLN A 7 3.52 -11.85 12.52
CA GLN A 7 4.75 -12.17 13.23
C GLN A 7 4.48 -13.03 14.48
N ALA A 8 3.45 -12.69 15.26
CA ALA A 8 3.05 -13.45 16.45
C ALA A 8 2.59 -14.88 16.10
N GLU A 9 1.76 -15.03 15.07
CA GLU A 9 1.28 -16.32 14.57
C GLU A 9 2.43 -17.19 14.05
N ALA A 10 3.33 -16.62 13.26
CA ALA A 10 4.51 -17.32 12.77
C ALA A 10 5.42 -17.78 13.92
N GLY A 11 5.61 -16.93 14.95
CA GLY A 11 6.36 -17.29 16.15
C GLY A 11 5.70 -18.44 16.94
N ALA A 12 4.37 -18.43 17.07
CA ALA A 12 3.63 -19.52 17.70
C ALA A 12 3.74 -20.83 16.90
N ASN A 13 3.69 -20.76 15.58
CA ASN A 13 3.84 -21.93 14.71
C ASN A 13 5.26 -22.51 14.76
N LEU A 14 6.30 -21.67 14.80
CA LEU A 14 7.66 -22.14 14.98
C LEU A 14 7.84 -22.87 16.32
N LYS A 15 7.27 -22.37 17.42
CA LYS A 15 7.32 -23.05 18.72
C LYS A 15 6.72 -24.46 18.64
N LYS A 16 5.56 -24.60 18.00
CA LYS A 16 4.92 -25.90 17.75
C LYS A 16 5.80 -26.81 16.88
N LEU A 17 6.42 -26.26 15.84
CA LEU A 17 7.29 -27.01 14.94
C LEU A 17 8.54 -27.55 15.65
N LEU A 18 9.17 -26.74 16.51
CA LEU A 18 10.29 -27.17 17.35
C LEU A 18 9.88 -28.28 18.33
N GLU A 19 8.66 -28.21 18.86
CA GLU A 19 8.13 -29.29 19.71
C GLU A 19 7.92 -30.59 18.92
N ILE A 20 7.41 -30.49 17.69
CA ILE A 20 7.26 -31.64 16.78
C ILE A 20 8.63 -32.25 16.46
N GLU A 21 9.63 -31.44 16.15
CA GLU A 21 11.02 -31.90 15.92
C GLU A 21 11.55 -32.66 17.14
N LYS A 22 11.38 -32.11 18.35
CA LYS A 22 11.79 -32.78 19.58
C LYS A 22 11.10 -34.12 19.79
N ARG A 23 9.79 -34.21 19.53
CA ARG A 23 9.02 -35.46 19.64
C ARG A 23 9.45 -36.48 18.59
N LEU A 24 9.74 -36.03 17.36
CA LEU A 24 10.25 -36.86 16.27
C LEU A 24 11.64 -37.42 16.59
N PHE A 25 12.49 -36.63 17.24
CA PHE A 25 13.81 -37.11 17.67
C PHE A 25 13.70 -38.28 18.67
N LEU A 26 12.68 -38.26 19.54
CA LEU A 26 12.39 -39.30 20.51
C LEU A 26 11.57 -40.48 19.95
N SER A 27 11.13 -40.43 18.69
CA SER A 27 10.29 -41.47 18.10
C SER A 27 11.09 -42.61 17.48
N THR A 28 10.38 -43.60 16.92
CA THR A 28 10.97 -44.68 16.14
C THR A 28 11.65 -44.16 14.87
N ASP A 29 12.59 -44.93 14.34
CA ASP A 29 13.35 -44.53 13.15
C ASP A 29 12.51 -44.48 11.88
N ASP A 30 11.47 -45.31 11.76
CA ASP A 30 10.51 -45.26 10.66
C ASP A 30 9.83 -43.89 10.54
N LEU A 31 9.37 -43.34 11.68
CA LEU A 31 8.78 -42.00 11.73
C LEU A 31 9.80 -40.91 11.38
N LYS A 32 11.05 -41.04 11.85
CA LYS A 32 12.12 -40.09 11.51
C LYS A 32 12.42 -40.10 10.02
N ILE A 33 12.47 -41.27 9.39
CA ILE A 33 12.69 -41.42 7.94
C ILE A 33 11.54 -40.79 7.17
N GLN A 34 10.29 -41.05 7.58
CA GLN A 34 9.11 -40.56 6.88
C GLN A 34 8.94 -39.03 7.00
N HIS A 35 9.24 -38.43 8.15
CA HIS A 35 8.89 -37.04 8.43
C HIS A 35 10.09 -36.09 8.62
N GLY A 36 11.29 -36.60 8.89
CA GLY A 36 12.46 -35.80 9.28
C GLY A 36 12.84 -34.75 8.25
N LYS A 37 12.87 -35.13 6.96
CA LYS A 37 13.17 -34.19 5.87
C LYS A 37 12.15 -33.06 5.77
N SER A 38 10.86 -33.37 5.96
CA SER A 38 9.79 -32.38 5.91
C SER A 38 9.89 -31.40 7.08
N VAL A 39 10.08 -31.90 8.30
CA VAL A 39 10.20 -31.07 9.50
C VAL A 39 11.41 -30.14 9.40
N GLN A 40 12.56 -30.66 8.97
CA GLN A 40 13.75 -29.85 8.74
C GLN A 40 13.53 -28.76 7.68
N GLY A 41 12.89 -29.11 6.56
CA GLY A 41 12.54 -28.14 5.52
C GLY A 41 11.63 -27.02 6.03
N SER A 42 10.63 -27.36 6.85
CA SER A 42 9.76 -26.37 7.50
C SER A 42 10.50 -25.48 8.49
N LEU A 43 11.48 -26.01 9.22
CA LEU A 43 12.31 -25.23 10.14
C LEU A 43 13.18 -24.24 9.39
N ASP A 44 13.80 -24.66 8.30
CA ASP A 44 14.64 -23.77 7.49
C ASP A 44 13.82 -22.69 6.78
N ALA A 45 12.62 -23.02 6.29
CA ALA A 45 11.67 -22.03 5.79
C ALA A 45 11.26 -21.02 6.88
N SER A 46 11.03 -21.49 8.11
CA SER A 46 10.68 -20.62 9.25
C SER A 46 11.83 -19.69 9.65
N LYS A 47 13.09 -20.16 9.60
CA LYS A 47 14.27 -19.30 9.81
C LYS A 47 14.38 -18.22 8.74
N ASN A 48 14.10 -18.55 7.48
CA ASN A 48 14.10 -17.55 6.41
C ASN A 48 12.99 -16.52 6.61
N LEU A 49 11.79 -16.96 7.01
CA LEU A 49 10.69 -16.05 7.34
C LEU A 49 11.06 -15.09 8.48
N GLN A 50 11.78 -15.55 9.52
CA GLN A 50 12.26 -14.67 10.58
C GLN A 50 13.21 -13.57 10.07
N LYS A 51 14.10 -13.88 9.13
CA LYS A 51 14.99 -12.88 8.50
C LYS A 51 14.20 -11.82 7.74
N GLU A 52 13.12 -12.22 7.06
CA GLU A 52 12.22 -11.28 6.39
C GLU A 52 11.51 -10.37 7.41
N PHE A 53 11.03 -10.91 8.53
CA PHE A 53 10.45 -10.08 9.59
C PHE A 53 11.44 -9.06 10.15
N THR A 54 12.69 -9.45 10.43
CA THR A 54 13.73 -8.51 10.87
C THR A 54 13.98 -7.42 9.82
N THR A 55 13.97 -7.78 8.53
CA THR A 55 14.12 -6.81 7.44
C THR A 55 12.95 -5.83 7.38
N ILE A 56 11.73 -6.32 7.58
CA ILE A 56 10.51 -5.49 7.59
C ILE A 56 10.50 -4.57 8.80
N GLU A 57 10.88 -5.04 10.00
CA GLU A 57 10.98 -4.19 11.19
C GLU A 57 11.98 -3.06 11.00
N LYS A 58 13.17 -3.36 10.46
CA LYS A 58 14.15 -2.31 10.17
C LYS A 58 13.60 -1.25 9.22
N LYS A 59 12.91 -1.67 8.14
CA LYS A 59 12.27 -0.74 7.20
C LYS A 59 11.12 0.04 7.85
N LYS A 60 10.38 -0.56 8.79
CA LYS A 60 9.34 0.10 9.57
C LYS A 60 9.93 1.21 10.44
N GLU A 61 11.06 0.97 11.08
CA GLU A 61 11.78 1.99 11.87
C GLU A 61 12.30 3.13 10.97
N GLU A 62 12.96 2.80 9.86
CA GLU A 62 13.44 3.78 8.88
C GLU A 62 12.28 4.65 8.33
N LEU A 63 11.11 4.03 8.09
CA LEU A 63 9.92 4.74 7.66
C LEU A 63 9.36 5.66 8.74
N ALA A 64 9.36 5.23 10.01
CA ALA A 64 8.94 6.06 11.13
C ALA A 64 9.84 7.31 11.25
N ASP A 65 11.16 7.13 11.17
CA ASP A 65 12.12 8.25 11.19
C ASP A 65 11.86 9.22 10.03
N TYR A 66 11.65 8.70 8.83
CA TYR A 66 11.39 9.51 7.63
C TYR A 66 10.10 10.34 7.74
N LEU A 67 9.07 9.77 8.35
CA LEU A 67 7.78 10.43 8.56
C LEU A 67 7.73 11.25 9.86
N CYS A 68 8.82 11.29 10.64
CA CYS A 68 8.89 11.92 11.96
C CYS A 68 7.85 11.34 12.95
N GLU A 69 7.57 10.05 12.85
CA GLU A 69 6.63 9.31 13.71
C GLU A 69 7.38 8.51 14.80
N ASP A 70 6.65 8.13 15.85
CA ASP A 70 7.20 7.27 16.91
C ASP A 70 7.39 5.84 16.39
N ARG A 71 8.65 5.37 16.37
CA ARG A 71 9.03 4.01 15.90
C ARG A 71 8.22 2.89 16.55
N SER A 72 7.86 3.05 17.83
CA SER A 72 7.14 2.04 18.60
C SER A 72 5.63 2.03 18.34
N LYS A 73 5.08 3.13 17.81
CA LYS A 73 3.65 3.32 17.58
C LYS A 73 3.26 3.30 16.11
N LEU A 74 4.22 3.39 15.19
CA LEU A 74 3.94 3.36 13.76
C LEU A 74 3.24 2.07 13.36
N SER A 75 2.01 2.18 12.86
CA SER A 75 1.25 1.06 12.29
C SER A 75 1.44 1.04 10.78
N LEU A 76 2.08 -0.02 10.26
CA LEU A 76 2.26 -0.18 8.81
C LEU A 76 0.91 -0.22 8.06
N GLU A 77 -0.12 -0.76 8.71
CA GLU A 77 -1.46 -0.77 8.14
C GLU A 77 -2.04 0.61 7.98
N ASP A 78 -2.00 1.43 9.02
CA ASP A 78 -2.57 2.78 8.99
C ASP A 78 -1.81 3.67 8.02
N VAL A 79 -0.48 3.55 7.98
CA VAL A 79 0.36 4.26 7.02
C VAL A 79 -0.03 3.89 5.58
N PHE A 80 -0.09 2.59 5.24
CA PHE A 80 -0.42 2.18 3.88
C PHE A 80 -1.87 2.50 3.50
N ASN A 81 -2.82 2.41 4.43
CA ASN A 81 -4.20 2.83 4.22
C ASN A 81 -4.30 4.34 3.99
N THR A 82 -3.56 5.13 4.75
CA THR A 82 -3.47 6.59 4.58
C THR A 82 -2.89 6.94 3.21
N MET A 83 -1.76 6.34 2.83
CA MET A 83 -1.14 6.54 1.50
C MET A 83 -2.05 6.11 0.35
N LYS A 84 -2.73 4.96 0.49
CA LYS A 84 -3.71 4.48 -0.50
C LYS A 84 -4.86 5.46 -0.67
N THR A 85 -5.40 5.96 0.43
CA THR A 85 -6.50 6.95 0.43
C THR A 85 -6.04 8.26 -0.20
N PHE A 86 -4.89 8.79 0.23
CA PHE A 86 -4.30 9.99 -0.33
C PHE A 86 -4.09 9.88 -1.85
N ARG A 87 -3.50 8.77 -2.32
CA ARG A 87 -3.31 8.51 -3.76
C ARG A 87 -4.65 8.53 -4.51
N GLY A 88 -5.68 7.89 -3.97
CA GLY A 88 -7.02 7.89 -4.57
C GLY A 88 -7.60 9.31 -4.71
N LEU A 89 -7.51 10.10 -3.64
CA LEU A 89 -7.96 11.50 -3.65
C LEU A 89 -7.15 12.36 -4.62
N PHE A 90 -5.85 12.18 -4.66
CA PHE A 90 -4.95 12.94 -5.53
C PHE A 90 -5.24 12.69 -7.01
N LEU A 91 -5.42 11.42 -7.41
CA LEU A 91 -5.78 11.07 -8.78
C LEU A 91 -7.15 11.64 -9.19
N LYS A 92 -8.12 11.60 -8.27
CA LYS A 92 -9.43 12.22 -8.49
C LYS A 92 -9.31 13.74 -8.68
N ALA A 93 -8.54 14.40 -7.82
CA ALA A 93 -8.31 15.84 -7.89
C ALA A 93 -7.60 16.25 -9.19
N LEU A 94 -6.66 15.43 -9.70
CA LEU A 94 -6.03 15.66 -11.00
C LEU A 94 -7.06 15.69 -12.14
N GLN A 95 -7.98 14.73 -12.18
CA GLN A 95 -9.04 14.69 -13.18
C GLN A 95 -9.99 15.88 -13.03
N GLU A 96 -10.47 16.15 -11.81
CA GLU A 96 -11.37 17.27 -11.54
C GLU A 96 -10.73 18.63 -11.92
N ASN A 97 -9.43 18.78 -11.68
CA ASN A 97 -8.68 19.98 -12.07
C ASN A 97 -8.60 20.14 -13.59
N GLN A 98 -8.40 19.05 -14.33
CA GLN A 98 -8.36 19.08 -15.79
C GLN A 98 -9.72 19.48 -16.37
N GLU A 99 -10.80 18.86 -15.89
CA GLU A 99 -12.17 19.20 -16.30
C GLU A 99 -12.53 20.66 -15.97
N ARG A 100 -12.06 21.17 -14.83
CA ARG A 100 -12.29 22.58 -14.43
C ARG A 100 -11.60 23.54 -15.39
N LYS A 101 -10.35 23.25 -15.81
CA LYS A 101 -9.61 24.07 -16.79
C LYS A 101 -10.31 24.09 -18.15
N GLU A 102 -10.79 22.94 -18.62
CA GLU A 102 -11.52 22.83 -19.89
C GLU A 102 -12.83 23.61 -19.88
N LYS A 103 -13.60 23.48 -18.78
CA LYS A 103 -14.85 24.25 -18.60
C LYS A 103 -14.61 25.75 -18.56
N ALA A 104 -13.55 26.20 -17.86
CA ALA A 104 -13.16 27.61 -17.82
C ALA A 104 -12.81 28.15 -19.21
N ALA A 105 -11.96 27.44 -19.97
CA ALA A 105 -11.58 27.84 -21.32
C ALA A 105 -12.77 27.92 -22.29
N LYS A 106 -13.72 26.96 -22.18
CA LYS A 106 -14.95 26.97 -22.99
C LYS A 106 -15.85 28.17 -22.63
N SER A 107 -15.99 28.48 -21.34
CA SER A 107 -16.76 29.64 -20.86
C SER A 107 -16.18 30.96 -21.37
N GLU A 108 -14.86 31.13 -21.30
CA GLU A 108 -14.19 32.33 -21.81
C GLU A 108 -14.35 32.51 -23.32
N LYS A 109 -14.20 31.42 -24.10
CA LYS A 109 -14.45 31.45 -25.56
C LYS A 109 -15.88 31.90 -25.87
N ARG A 110 -16.88 31.34 -25.17
CA ARG A 110 -18.29 31.72 -25.35
C ARG A 110 -18.54 33.19 -25.01
N LYS A 111 -17.92 33.70 -23.93
CA LYS A 111 -18.06 35.11 -23.52
C LYS A 111 -17.43 36.07 -24.55
N LYS A 112 -16.33 35.69 -25.20
CA LYS A 112 -15.72 36.47 -26.28
C LYS A 112 -16.61 36.50 -27.53
N GLN A 113 -17.14 35.35 -27.95
CA GLN A 113 -18.03 35.25 -29.11
C GLN A 113 -19.27 36.13 -28.96
N LEU A 114 -19.93 36.10 -27.79
CA LEU A 114 -21.10 36.95 -27.53
C LEU A 114 -20.76 38.44 -27.60
N LYS A 115 -19.60 38.85 -27.05
CA LYS A 115 -19.15 40.24 -27.14
C LYS A 115 -18.85 40.68 -28.57
N GLU A 116 -18.29 39.79 -29.39
CA GLU A 116 -18.04 40.06 -30.81
C GLU A 116 -19.34 40.18 -31.61
N GLU A 117 -20.32 39.30 -31.35
CA GLU A 117 -21.65 39.37 -31.98
C GLU A 117 -22.40 40.65 -31.60
N ASP A 118 -22.40 41.03 -30.32
CA ASP A 118 -23.02 42.27 -29.84
C ASP A 118 -22.32 43.51 -30.43
N ALA A 119 -21.00 43.49 -30.56
CA ALA A 119 -20.25 44.58 -31.20
C ALA A 119 -20.58 44.72 -32.69
N LYS A 120 -20.77 43.61 -33.43
CA LYS A 120 -21.20 43.64 -34.84
C LYS A 120 -22.62 44.17 -35.00
N ARG A 121 -23.54 43.80 -34.08
CA ARG A 121 -24.91 44.34 -34.03
C ARG A 121 -24.94 45.84 -33.79
N LEU A 122 -24.13 46.34 -32.86
CA LEU A 122 -24.05 47.77 -32.53
C LEU A 122 -23.42 48.62 -33.64
N LYS A 123 -22.51 48.06 -34.45
CA LYS A 123 -21.90 48.74 -35.61
C LYS A 123 -22.81 48.80 -36.84
N GLY A 124 -24.03 48.25 -36.79
CA GLY A 124 -24.96 48.27 -37.91
C GLY A 124 -24.55 47.36 -39.09
N GLU A 125 -23.59 46.45 -38.89
CA GLU A 125 -23.08 45.57 -39.96
C GLU A 125 -24.09 44.50 -40.42
N TYR A 126 -25.26 44.40 -39.78
CA TYR A 126 -26.37 43.55 -40.20
C TYR A 126 -27.38 44.25 -41.15
N GLY A 127 -27.03 45.40 -41.72
CA GLY A 127 -27.90 46.19 -42.59
C GLY A 127 -27.30 46.55 -43.96
N LYS A 128 -27.21 45.57 -44.87
CA LYS A 128 -27.66 45.61 -46.28
C LYS A 128 -27.35 44.31 -46.99
#